data_AF-A0AA38UD03-F1
#
_entry.id   AF-A0AA38UD03-F1
#
_cell.length_a   1.000
_cell.length_b   1.000
_cell.length_c   1.000
_cell.angle_alpha   90.00
_cell.angle_beta   90.00
_cell.angle_gamma   90.00
#
_symmetry.space_group_name_H-M   'P 1'
#
loop_
_entity.id
_entity.type
_entity.pdbx_description
1 polymer ?
#
loop_
_entity_poly.entity_id
_entity_poly.type
_entity_poly.pdbx_seq_one_letter_code
_entity_poly.pdbx_strand_id
1 'polypeptide(L)'
;MEIASTIVGSVVETLMVPVKKNLGYVISCTKNMRGMNTKIGGLNHTRNDVERHMKQNESTNLEIPSRVPGWLKDVADINALVDSFPSDVGNCSLKSRHKLGKKALEIIEDINGLVDEESRIKWTDHEIPLGEVDSMKASTSTPSSHHREFDSRQQTFLEALKALEANHKSHMVALCGMGGVGKTVEMNFY
;
A
#
# COMPACT_ATOMS: atom_id res chain seq x y z
N MET A 1 27.12 -19.08 -68.46
CA MET A 1 25.88 -18.88 -67.68
C MET A 1 26.06 -19.32 -66.22
N GLU A 2 26.79 -20.41 -65.95
CA GLU A 2 27.07 -20.90 -64.58
C GLU A 2 27.87 -19.94 -63.70
N ILE A 3 28.96 -19.34 -64.22
CA ILE A 3 29.83 -18.43 -63.43
C ILE A 3 29.06 -17.22 -62.89
N ALA A 4 28.16 -16.64 -63.71
CA ALA A 4 27.32 -15.54 -63.29
C ALA A 4 26.31 -15.95 -62.20
N SER A 5 25.77 -17.17 -62.28
CA SER A 5 24.86 -17.72 -61.27
C SER A 5 25.57 -17.96 -59.93
N THR A 6 26.80 -18.49 -59.95
CA THR A 6 27.60 -18.72 -58.73
C THR A 6 27.98 -17.41 -58.03
N ILE A 7 28.32 -16.36 -58.81
CA ILE A 7 28.63 -15.03 -58.28
C ILE A 7 27.37 -14.36 -57.70
N VAL A 8 26.23 -14.45 -58.39
CA VAL A 8 24.97 -13.91 -57.86
C VAL A 8 24.57 -14.61 -56.56
N GLY A 9 24.73 -15.94 -56.48
CA GLY A 9 24.48 -16.71 -55.27
C GLY A 9 25.33 -16.25 -54.08
N SER A 10 26.65 -16.11 -54.27
CA SER A 10 27.56 -15.69 -53.19
C SER A 10 27.31 -14.25 -52.71
N VAL A 11 26.93 -13.34 -53.62
CA VAL A 11 26.55 -11.96 -53.27
C VAL A 11 25.25 -11.95 -52.48
N VAL A 12 24.23 -12.71 -52.90
CA VAL A 12 22.95 -12.81 -52.19
C VAL A 12 23.13 -13.37 -50.78
N GLU A 13 23.91 -14.43 -50.61
CA GLU A 13 24.19 -15.01 -49.29
C GLU A 13 24.90 -14.02 -48.36
N THR A 14 25.90 -13.31 -48.87
CA THR A 14 26.65 -12.29 -48.10
C THR A 14 25.75 -11.14 -47.65
N LEU A 15 24.86 -10.67 -48.53
CA LEU A 15 23.89 -9.60 -48.21
C LEU A 15 22.76 -10.06 -47.29
N MET A 16 22.44 -11.37 -47.27
CA MET A 16 21.38 -11.91 -46.44
C MET A 16 21.73 -11.95 -44.95
N VAL A 17 23.02 -12.07 -44.60
CA VAL A 17 23.50 -12.08 -43.21
C VAL A 17 23.07 -10.84 -42.42
N PRO A 18 23.37 -9.60 -42.85
CA PRO A 18 22.91 -8.40 -42.14
C PRO A 18 21.39 -8.25 -42.12
N VAL A 19 20.68 -8.66 -43.19
CA VAL A 19 19.21 -8.63 -43.24
C VAL A 19 18.60 -9.52 -42.17
N LYS A 20 19.05 -10.78 -42.07
CA LYS A 20 18.60 -11.74 -41.04
C LYS A 20 18.88 -11.22 -39.64
N LYS A 21 20.08 -10.67 -39.41
CA LYS A 21 20.46 -10.09 -38.11
C LYS A 21 19.56 -8.91 -37.72
N ASN A 22 19.30 -8.01 -38.66
CA ASN A 22 18.44 -6.85 -38.44
C ASN A 22 17.01 -7.27 -38.12
N LEU A 23 16.45 -8.20 -38.89
CA LEU A 23 15.11 -8.75 -38.62
C LEU A 23 15.05 -9.44 -37.25
N GLY A 24 16.12 -10.16 -36.87
CA GLY A 24 16.26 -10.76 -35.54
C GLY A 24 16.15 -9.75 -34.40
N TYR A 25 16.80 -8.59 -34.51
CA TYR A 25 16.68 -7.52 -33.51
C TYR A 25 15.27 -6.93 -33.42
N VAL A 26 14.59 -6.78 -34.56
CA VAL A 26 13.20 -6.31 -34.58
C VAL A 26 12.30 -7.30 -33.83
N ILE A 27 12.37 -8.58 -34.20
CA ILE A 27 11.57 -9.63 -33.57
C ILE A 27 11.84 -9.71 -32.07
N SER A 28 13.12 -9.68 -31.66
CA SER A 28 13.49 -9.73 -30.24
C SER A 28 12.98 -8.52 -29.46
N CYS A 29 13.15 -7.30 -29.99
CA CYS A 29 12.63 -6.09 -29.35
C CYS A 29 11.10 -6.17 -29.17
N THR A 30 10.38 -6.56 -30.22
CA THR A 30 8.92 -6.71 -30.17
C THR A 30 8.48 -7.78 -29.16
N LYS A 31 9.19 -8.91 -29.09
CA LYS A 31 8.93 -9.97 -28.11
C LYS A 31 9.15 -9.47 -26.69
N ASN A 32 10.26 -8.79 -26.42
CA ASN A 32 10.58 -8.29 -25.08
C ASN A 32 9.57 -7.23 -24.62
N MET A 33 9.21 -6.27 -25.48
CA MET A 33 8.20 -5.26 -25.14
C MET A 33 6.82 -5.88 -24.90
N ARG A 34 6.43 -6.88 -25.70
CA ARG A 34 5.19 -7.62 -25.45
C ARG A 34 5.23 -8.33 -24.09
N GLY A 35 6.34 -9.02 -23.80
CA GLY A 35 6.55 -9.70 -22.51
C GLY A 35 6.46 -8.74 -21.33
N MET A 36 7.10 -7.57 -21.44
CA MET A 36 7.06 -6.50 -20.45
C MET A 36 5.62 -6.01 -20.22
N ASN A 37 4.88 -5.70 -21.29
CA ASN A 37 3.48 -5.26 -21.19
C ASN A 37 2.56 -6.32 -20.56
N THR A 38 2.80 -7.61 -20.83
CA THR A 38 2.06 -8.68 -20.15
C THR A 38 2.41 -8.75 -18.66
N LYS A 39 3.69 -8.66 -18.31
CA LYS A 39 4.18 -8.74 -16.94
C LYS A 39 3.71 -7.56 -16.08
N ILE A 40 3.76 -6.33 -16.60
CA ILE A 40 3.28 -5.14 -15.87
C ILE A 40 1.76 -5.20 -15.64
N GLY A 41 1.00 -5.75 -16.60
CA GLY A 41 -0.43 -5.99 -16.42
C GLY A 41 -0.73 -6.95 -15.26
N GLY A 42 0.06 -8.03 -15.14
CA GLY A 42 -0.01 -8.94 -13.99
C GLY A 42 0.36 -8.26 -12.67
N LEU A 43 1.46 -7.50 -12.65
CA LEU A 43 1.91 -6.77 -11.47
C LEU A 43 0.86 -5.74 -11.00
N ASN A 44 0.17 -5.07 -11.93
CA ASN A 44 -0.89 -4.12 -11.60
C ASN A 44 -2.14 -4.80 -11.02
N HIS A 45 -2.42 -6.05 -11.39
CA HIS A 45 -3.47 -6.82 -10.73
C HIS A 45 -3.10 -7.10 -9.27
N THR A 46 -1.89 -7.60 -9.02
CA THR A 46 -1.35 -7.80 -7.66
C THR A 46 -1.34 -6.51 -6.86
N ARG A 47 -0.96 -5.38 -7.48
CA ARG A 47 -1.00 -4.06 -6.85
C ARG A 47 -2.41 -3.72 -6.35
N ASN A 48 -3.42 -3.90 -7.18
CA ASN A 48 -4.81 -3.62 -6.80
C ASN A 48 -5.27 -4.52 -5.64
N ASP A 49 -4.82 -5.77 -5.61
CA ASP A 49 -5.13 -6.70 -4.53
C ASP A 49 -4.49 -6.27 -3.20
N VAL A 50 -3.20 -5.88 -3.24
CA VAL A 50 -2.46 -5.31 -2.10
C VAL A 50 -3.09 -4.01 -1.60
N GLU A 51 -3.43 -3.08 -2.49
CA GLU A 51 -4.09 -1.81 -2.11
C GLU A 51 -5.47 -2.06 -1.47
N ARG A 52 -6.22 -3.05 -1.94
CA ARG A 52 -7.51 -3.43 -1.35
C ARG A 52 -7.33 -4.03 0.04
N HIS A 53 -6.35 -4.91 0.22
CA HIS A 53 -6.04 -5.50 1.53
C HIS A 53 -5.58 -4.42 2.53
N MET A 54 -4.71 -3.51 2.10
CA MET A 54 -4.28 -2.36 2.90
C MET A 54 -5.47 -1.52 3.38
N LYS A 55 -6.38 -1.13 2.47
CA LYS A 55 -7.60 -0.37 2.83
C LYS A 55 -8.52 -1.13 3.78
N GLN A 56 -8.63 -2.45 3.63
CA GLN A 56 -9.39 -3.28 4.54
C GLN A 56 -8.78 -3.24 5.95
N ASN A 57 -7.46 -3.40 6.07
CA ASN A 57 -6.77 -3.33 7.36
C ASN A 57 -6.88 -1.94 7.99
N GLU A 58 -6.76 -0.86 7.21
CA GLU A 58 -7.01 0.51 7.69
C GLU A 58 -8.42 0.66 8.28
N SER A 59 -9.46 0.14 7.59
CA SER A 59 -10.85 0.25 8.06
C SER A 59 -11.17 -0.62 9.27
N THR A 60 -10.39 -1.69 9.49
CA THR A 60 -10.57 -2.65 10.59
C THR A 60 -9.55 -2.43 11.71
N ASN A 61 -8.72 -1.39 11.59
CA ASN A 61 -7.65 -1.05 12.53
C ASN A 61 -6.68 -2.22 12.76
N LEU A 62 -6.37 -2.97 11.70
CA LEU A 62 -5.38 -4.04 11.68
C LEU A 62 -4.03 -3.52 11.20
N GLU A 63 -2.96 -4.19 11.62
CA GLU A 63 -1.60 -3.86 11.21
C GLU A 63 -1.40 -3.99 9.69
N ILE A 64 -0.68 -3.03 9.12
CA ILE A 64 -0.26 -3.06 7.71
C ILE A 64 1.24 -3.36 7.71
N PRO A 65 1.71 -4.39 6.98
CA PRO A 65 3.13 -4.69 6.93
C PRO A 65 3.94 -3.50 6.42
N SER A 66 5.00 -3.15 7.14
CA SER A 66 5.81 -1.95 6.86
C SER A 66 6.45 -1.89 5.47
N ARG A 67 6.56 -3.03 4.79
CA ARG A 67 7.07 -3.12 3.41
C ARG A 67 6.05 -2.70 2.35
N VAL A 68 4.74 -2.79 2.64
CA VAL A 68 3.67 -2.54 1.66
C VAL A 68 3.77 -1.14 1.02
N PRO A 69 3.99 -0.03 1.77
CA PRO A 69 4.10 1.29 1.16
C PRO A 69 5.30 1.43 0.22
N GLY A 70 6.44 0.84 0.58
CA GLY A 70 7.64 0.82 -0.26
C GLY A 70 7.41 0.05 -1.54
N TRP A 71 6.85 -1.16 -1.42
CA TRP A 71 6.52 -1.99 -2.57
C TRP A 71 5.53 -1.31 -3.53
N LEU A 72 4.48 -0.66 -3.01
CA LEU A 72 3.52 0.09 -3.85
C LEU A 72 4.18 1.25 -4.60
N LYS A 73 5.14 1.93 -3.95
CA LYS A 73 5.93 3.00 -4.58
C LYS A 73 6.80 2.44 -5.72
N ASP A 74 7.51 1.35 -5.48
CA ASP A 74 8.38 0.74 -6.50
C ASP A 74 7.57 0.25 -7.71
N VAL A 75 6.38 -0.31 -7.49
CA VAL A 75 5.44 -0.64 -8.58
C VAL A 75 5.01 0.60 -9.36
N ALA A 76 4.76 1.73 -8.69
CA ALA A 76 4.40 2.98 -9.35
C ALA A 76 5.57 3.53 -10.20
N ASP A 77 6.80 3.44 -9.70
CA ASP A 77 8.00 3.86 -10.41
C ASP A 77 8.23 3.00 -11.67
N ILE A 78 8.03 1.68 -11.60
CA ILE A 78 8.07 0.80 -12.78
C ILE A 78 6.98 1.17 -13.79
N ASN A 79 5.75 1.43 -13.34
CA ASN A 79 4.67 1.85 -14.25
C ASN A 79 5.03 3.14 -14.99
N ALA A 80 5.53 4.15 -14.27
CA ALA A 80 5.99 5.40 -14.89
C ALA A 80 7.11 5.18 -15.91
N LEU A 81 8.03 4.24 -15.61
CA LEU A 81 9.08 3.85 -16.55
C LEU A 81 8.49 3.18 -17.80
N VAL A 82 7.54 2.27 -17.66
CA VAL A 82 6.86 1.61 -18.78
C VAL A 82 6.07 2.60 -19.62
N ASP A 83 5.36 3.54 -19.00
CA ASP A 83 4.59 4.59 -19.69
C ASP A 83 5.48 5.52 -20.53
N SER A 84 6.77 5.63 -20.19
CA SER A 84 7.75 6.39 -20.99
C SER A 84 8.17 5.70 -22.29
N PHE A 85 7.80 4.43 -22.51
CA PHE A 85 8.18 3.68 -23.71
C PHE A 85 7.42 4.19 -24.95
N PRO A 86 8.07 4.21 -26.12
CA PRO A 86 7.41 4.59 -27.36
C PRO A 86 6.32 3.57 -27.73
N SER A 87 5.14 4.08 -28.07
CA SER A 87 4.01 3.26 -28.53
C SER A 87 4.24 2.65 -29.92
N ASP A 88 5.00 3.32 -30.79
CA ASP A 88 5.37 2.83 -32.11
C ASP A 88 6.89 2.58 -32.24
N VAL A 89 7.25 1.30 -32.30
CA VAL A 89 8.63 0.83 -32.49
C VAL A 89 8.98 0.70 -33.99
N GLY A 90 7.98 0.86 -34.88
CA GLY A 90 8.06 0.75 -36.33
C GLY A 90 8.99 1.75 -36.99
N ASN A 91 9.08 2.97 -36.45
CA ASN A 91 9.92 4.05 -36.98
C ASN A 91 11.30 4.18 -36.27
N CYS A 92 11.64 3.26 -35.37
CA CYS A 92 12.90 3.31 -34.63
C CYS A 92 14.08 2.72 -35.43
N SER A 93 15.25 3.37 -35.32
CA SER A 93 16.53 2.81 -35.80
C SER A 93 16.83 1.43 -35.18
N LEU A 94 17.62 0.59 -35.86
CA LEU A 94 18.00 -0.72 -35.32
C LEU A 94 18.74 -0.63 -33.97
N LYS A 95 19.60 0.39 -33.80
CA LYS A 95 20.33 0.63 -32.54
C LYS A 95 19.36 1.00 -31.41
N SER A 96 18.37 1.86 -31.68
CA SER A 96 17.38 2.23 -30.66
C SER A 96 16.46 1.04 -30.32
N ARG A 97 16.05 0.24 -31.31
CA ARG A 97 15.29 -1.02 -31.06
C ARG A 97 16.06 -1.97 -30.16
N HIS A 98 17.35 -2.18 -30.41
CA HIS A 98 18.15 -3.07 -29.57
C HIS A 98 18.23 -2.57 -28.12
N LYS A 99 18.48 -1.26 -27.92
CA LYS A 99 18.49 -0.65 -26.58
C LYS A 99 17.12 -0.77 -25.89
N LEU A 100 16.05 -0.54 -26.64
CA LEU A 100 14.68 -0.61 -26.13
C LEU A 100 14.32 -2.04 -25.70
N GLY A 101 14.64 -3.03 -26.53
CA GLY A 101 14.44 -4.44 -26.20
C GLY A 101 15.26 -4.89 -24.99
N LYS A 102 16.47 -4.33 -24.80
CA LYS A 102 17.28 -4.58 -23.60
C LYS A 102 16.64 -3.98 -22.34
N LYS A 103 16.25 -2.71 -22.38
CA LYS A 103 15.55 -2.06 -21.26
C LYS A 103 14.25 -2.78 -20.88
N ALA A 104 13.49 -3.23 -21.87
CA ALA A 104 12.27 -4.02 -21.61
C ALA A 104 12.57 -5.32 -20.87
N LEU A 105 13.74 -5.94 -21.11
CA LEU A 105 14.17 -7.14 -20.40
C LEU A 105 14.58 -6.83 -18.96
N GLU A 106 15.33 -5.74 -18.75
CA GLU A 106 15.70 -5.25 -17.41
C GLU A 106 14.44 -4.99 -16.56
N ILE A 107 13.43 -4.34 -17.12
CA ILE A 107 12.14 -4.11 -16.43
C ILE A 107 11.41 -5.42 -16.10
N ILE A 108 11.48 -6.44 -16.97
CA ILE A 108 10.89 -7.75 -16.67
C ILE A 108 11.57 -8.39 -15.45
N GLU A 109 12.88 -8.24 -15.31
CA GLU A 109 13.64 -8.71 -14.15
C GLU A 109 13.22 -7.97 -12.89
N ASP A 110 13.12 -6.63 -12.95
CA ASP A 110 12.64 -5.81 -11.83
C ASP A 110 11.21 -6.21 -11.40
N ILE A 111 10.30 -6.41 -12.35
CA ILE A 111 8.94 -6.89 -12.08
C ILE A 111 8.96 -8.26 -11.38
N ASN A 112 9.80 -9.20 -11.84
CA ASN A 112 9.89 -10.51 -11.18
C ASN A 112 10.43 -10.36 -9.74
N GLY A 113 11.36 -9.43 -9.51
CA GLY A 113 11.85 -9.09 -8.17
C GLY A 113 10.75 -8.58 -7.25
N LEU A 114 9.87 -7.69 -7.76
CA LEU A 114 8.72 -7.19 -6.99
C LEU A 114 7.67 -8.26 -6.72
N VAL A 115 7.40 -9.16 -7.67
CA VAL A 115 6.49 -10.30 -7.45
C VAL A 115 7.05 -11.23 -6.37
N ASP A 116 8.34 -11.51 -6.41
CA ASP A 116 9.02 -12.32 -5.40
C ASP A 116 9.04 -11.61 -4.03
N GLU A 117 9.20 -10.29 -3.99
CA GLU A 117 9.06 -9.50 -2.76
C GLU A 117 7.65 -9.54 -2.18
N GLU A 118 6.62 -9.35 -3.01
CA GLU A 118 5.23 -9.42 -2.60
C GLU A 118 4.91 -10.78 -1.95
N SER A 119 5.40 -11.87 -2.54
CA SER A 119 5.21 -13.23 -2.00
C SER A 119 5.79 -13.43 -0.59
N ARG A 120 6.73 -12.57 -0.17
CA ARG A 120 7.33 -12.58 1.18
C ARG A 120 6.61 -11.66 2.17
N ILE A 121 5.71 -10.80 1.71
CA ILE A 121 4.92 -9.94 2.58
C ILE A 121 3.94 -10.82 3.36
N LYS A 122 4.13 -10.89 4.68
CA LYS A 122 3.23 -11.61 5.58
C LYS A 122 2.22 -10.63 6.15
N TRP A 123 0.97 -10.81 5.77
CA TRP A 123 -0.16 -10.13 6.39
C TRP A 123 -0.47 -10.75 7.74
N THR A 124 -0.86 -9.91 8.70
CA THR A 124 -1.19 -10.31 10.06
C THR A 124 -2.49 -9.67 10.49
N ASP A 125 -3.34 -10.44 11.16
CA ASP A 125 -4.60 -9.94 11.74
C ASP A 125 -4.37 -9.31 13.13
N HIS A 126 -3.19 -8.75 13.37
CA HIS A 126 -2.92 -8.07 14.65
C HIS A 126 -3.69 -6.75 14.66
N GLU A 127 -4.61 -6.62 15.60
CA GLU A 127 -5.26 -5.35 15.87
C GLU A 127 -4.21 -4.35 16.36
N ILE A 128 -4.19 -3.17 15.74
CA ILE A 128 -3.48 -2.04 16.30
C ILE A 128 -4.25 -1.69 17.58
N PRO A 129 -3.63 -1.71 18.77
CA PRO A 129 -4.30 -1.30 19.99
C PRO A 129 -4.93 0.05 19.72
N LEU A 130 -6.25 0.17 19.93
CA LEU A 130 -6.90 1.47 19.91
C LEU A 130 -6.09 2.33 20.86
N GLY A 131 -5.35 3.29 20.31
CA GLY A 131 -4.67 4.28 21.13
C GLY A 131 -5.70 4.79 22.11
N GLU A 132 -5.35 4.80 23.39
CA GLU A 132 -6.16 5.47 24.40
C GLU A 132 -6.51 6.83 23.80
N VAL A 133 -7.77 7.02 23.42
CA VAL A 133 -8.27 8.36 23.19
C VAL A 133 -8.08 8.97 24.55
N ASP A 134 -7.10 9.86 24.69
CA ASP A 134 -6.99 10.73 25.85
C ASP A 134 -8.41 11.30 26.01
N SER A 135 -9.17 10.74 26.95
CA SER A 135 -10.45 11.31 27.37
C SER A 135 -10.22 12.69 28.01
N MET A 136 -8.96 13.11 28.09
CA MET A 136 -8.47 14.39 28.50
C MET A 136 -8.56 15.45 27.38
N LYS A 137 -9.77 15.73 26.90
CA LYS A 137 -10.25 17.11 26.61
C LYS A 137 -11.71 17.16 26.11
N ALA A 138 -12.60 16.46 26.81
CA ALA A 138 -14.01 16.84 26.83
C ALA A 138 -14.46 17.16 28.27
N SER A 139 -13.66 17.92 29.02
CA SER A 139 -14.10 18.68 30.19
C SER A 139 -13.02 19.69 30.59
N THR A 140 -13.20 20.95 30.19
CA THR A 140 -12.59 22.06 30.91
C THR A 140 -13.43 22.31 32.15
N SER A 141 -13.21 21.55 33.22
CA SER A 141 -13.60 21.97 34.57
C SER A 141 -12.31 22.31 35.31
N THR A 142 -12.02 23.60 35.38
CA THR A 142 -11.07 24.13 36.36
C THR A 142 -11.58 23.72 37.73
N PRO A 143 -10.79 23.02 38.57
CA PRO A 143 -11.17 22.75 39.95
C PRO A 143 -11.22 24.11 40.64
N SER A 144 -12.42 24.64 40.87
CA SER A 144 -12.53 25.84 41.69
C SER A 144 -12.08 25.46 43.09
N SER A 145 -11.08 26.16 43.62
CA SER A 145 -10.50 26.01 44.96
C SER A 145 -11.48 26.28 46.12
N HIS A 146 -12.78 26.29 45.83
CA HIS A 146 -13.83 26.50 46.81
C HIS A 146 -14.27 25.12 47.28
N HIS A 147 -13.63 24.66 48.36
CA HIS A 147 -14.10 23.59 49.22
C HIS A 147 -15.57 23.90 49.57
N ARG A 148 -16.52 23.36 48.80
CA ARG A 148 -17.93 23.37 49.15
C ARG A 148 -18.25 21.96 49.65
N GLU A 149 -18.21 21.85 50.97
CA GLU A 149 -18.62 20.71 51.77
C GLU A 149 -20.04 20.27 51.37
N PHE A 150 -20.11 19.16 50.64
CA PHE A 150 -21.36 18.41 50.41
C PHE A 150 -21.51 17.32 51.48
N ASP A 151 -21.24 17.64 52.75
CA ASP A 151 -21.23 16.67 53.86
C ASP A 151 -22.55 15.90 53.97
N SER A 152 -23.67 16.55 53.66
CA SER A 152 -25.00 15.92 53.66
C SER A 152 -25.18 14.78 52.65
N ARG A 153 -24.32 14.68 51.63
CA ARG A 153 -24.44 13.72 50.51
C ARG A 153 -23.19 12.88 50.28
N GLN A 154 -22.10 13.21 50.97
CA GLN A 154 -20.82 12.49 50.92
C GLN A 154 -21.01 10.99 51.18
N GLN A 155 -21.86 10.62 52.15
CA GLN A 155 -22.11 9.20 52.47
C GLN A 155 -22.76 8.46 51.30
N THR A 156 -23.82 9.03 50.70
CA THR A 156 -24.51 8.43 49.53
C THR A 156 -23.57 8.29 48.33
N PHE A 157 -22.69 9.28 48.14
CA PHE A 157 -21.70 9.25 47.06
C PHE A 157 -20.60 8.21 47.29
N LEU A 158 -20.08 8.11 48.52
CA LEU A 158 -19.09 7.08 48.89
C LEU A 158 -19.68 5.66 48.76
N GLU A 159 -20.95 5.47 49.09
CA GLU A 159 -21.65 4.21 48.87
C GLU A 159 -21.78 3.87 47.38
N ALA A 160 -22.08 4.86 46.53
CA ALA A 160 -22.10 4.69 45.08
C ALA A 160 -20.71 4.36 44.51
N LEU A 161 -19.65 5.03 44.97
CA LEU A 161 -18.27 4.72 44.59
C LEU A 161 -17.84 3.33 45.05
N LYS A 162 -18.21 2.92 46.26
CA LYS A 162 -17.92 1.58 46.77
C LYS A 162 -18.68 0.50 45.99
N ALA A 163 -19.88 0.80 45.50
CA ALA A 163 -20.62 -0.10 44.60
C ALA A 163 -19.97 -0.20 43.20
N LEU A 164 -19.11 0.76 42.83
CA LEU A 164 -18.30 0.73 41.62
C LEU A 164 -16.91 0.09 41.83
N GLU A 165 -16.51 -0.19 43.08
CA GLU A 165 -15.21 -0.76 43.40
C GLU A 165 -15.10 -2.22 42.90
N ALA A 166 -13.94 -2.54 42.33
CA ALA A 166 -13.75 -3.54 41.29
C ALA A 166 -14.17 -4.98 41.65
N ASN A 167 -15.18 -5.47 40.94
CA ASN A 167 -15.16 -6.83 40.41
C ASN A 167 -15.04 -6.71 38.88
N HIS A 168 -14.46 -7.70 38.19
CA HIS A 168 -14.15 -7.70 36.75
C HIS A 168 -15.36 -7.63 35.79
N LYS A 169 -16.39 -6.85 36.12
CA LYS A 169 -17.61 -6.59 35.37
C LYS A 169 -17.80 -5.07 35.29
N SER A 170 -18.25 -4.58 34.15
CA SER A 170 -18.60 -3.17 33.97
C SER A 170 -19.80 -2.85 34.86
N HIS A 171 -19.57 -2.11 35.94
CA HIS A 171 -20.61 -1.60 36.82
C HIS A 171 -20.99 -0.18 36.40
N MET A 172 -22.27 0.05 36.10
CA MET A 172 -22.81 1.37 35.75
C MET A 172 -23.69 1.87 36.88
N VAL A 173 -23.40 3.07 37.38
CA VAL A 173 -24.24 3.79 38.34
C VAL A 173 -24.82 5.02 37.65
N ALA A 174 -26.14 5.18 37.74
CA ALA A 174 -26.84 6.35 37.20
C ALA A 174 -27.27 7.29 38.34
N LEU A 175 -26.86 8.55 38.26
CA LEU A 175 -27.34 9.62 39.15
C LEU A 175 -28.52 10.34 38.50
N CYS A 176 -29.72 10.20 39.07
CA CYS A 176 -30.93 10.86 38.59
C CYS A 176 -31.47 11.86 39.62
N GLY A 177 -32.20 12.89 39.17
CA GLY A 177 -32.78 13.90 40.04
C GLY A 177 -33.11 15.21 39.31
N MET A 178 -33.80 16.12 39.99
CA MET A 178 -34.21 17.41 39.45
C MET A 178 -33.03 18.24 38.92
N GLY A 179 -33.27 19.15 37.98
CA GLY A 179 -32.24 20.07 37.48
C GLY A 179 -31.66 20.94 38.60
N GLY A 180 -30.37 21.28 38.52
CA GLY A 180 -29.71 22.18 39.48
C GLY A 180 -29.30 21.56 40.83
N VAL A 181 -29.54 20.27 41.06
CA VAL A 181 -29.21 19.60 42.34
C VAL A 181 -27.72 19.22 42.52
N GLY A 182 -26.86 19.57 41.55
CA GLY A 182 -25.40 19.38 41.67
C GLY A 182 -24.85 18.05 41.13
N LYS A 183 -25.65 17.19 40.48
CA LYS A 183 -25.19 15.87 39.97
C LYS A 183 -23.89 15.92 39.15
N THR A 184 -23.78 16.89 38.23
CA THR A 184 -22.59 17.08 37.39
C THR A 184 -21.42 17.66 38.17
N VAL A 185 -21.70 18.49 39.18
CA VAL A 185 -20.68 19.13 40.01
C VAL A 185 -20.02 18.09 40.91
N GLU A 186 -20.82 17.21 41.52
CA GLU A 186 -20.37 16.11 42.37
C GLU A 186 -19.45 15.13 41.61
N MET A 187 -19.75 14.84 40.34
CA MET A 187 -18.91 14.01 39.47
C MET A 187 -17.62 14.70 38.99
N ASN A 188 -17.49 16.02 39.14
CA ASN A 188 -16.28 16.76 38.76
C ASN A 188 -15.30 16.98 39.94
N PHE A 189 -15.66 16.58 41.16
CA PHE A 189 -14.86 16.83 42.36
C PHE A 189 -13.95 15.66 42.77
N TYR A 190 -14.07 14.49 42.13
CA TYR A 190 -13.24 13.31 42.37
C TYR A 190 -12.90 12.60 41.05
#